data_AF-A0A9D1DY82-F1
#
_entry.id   AF-A0A9D1DY82-F1
#
_cell.length_a   1.000
_cell.length_b   1.000
_cell.length_c   1.000
_cell.angle_alpha   90.00
_cell.angle_beta   90.00
_cell.angle_gamma   90.00
#
_symmetry.space_group_name_H-M   'P 1'
#
loop_
_entity.id
_entity.type
_entity.pdbx_description
1 polymer ?
#
loop_
_entity_poly.entity_id
_entity_poly.type
_entity_poly.pdbx_seq_one_letter_code
_entity_poly.pdbx_strand_id
1 'polypeptide(L)'
;FETLFEEWKEADVRPETLEILDGSAMKTLEKFYGKLMEAEDFSAGQLVRTGWRRKDLGRAIMSRNGEEKWGNAYREVLRQSNDVVRVTLAPVIRFGQQNGEIKDGDPELLAEFFWSIISGLVAIRKNYPDRYIEPQFSDIASLLSPR
;
A
#
# COMPACT_ATOMS: atom_id res chain seq x y z
N PHE A 1 -10.99 24.01 0.82
CA PHE A 1 -10.18 22.97 1.51
C PHE A 1 -11.08 21.91 2.11
N GLU A 2 -12.11 22.28 2.88
CA GLU A 2 -13.11 21.35 3.43
C GLU A 2 -13.62 20.29 2.43
N THR A 3 -14.09 20.70 1.25
CA THR A 3 -14.53 19.75 0.21
C THR A 3 -13.43 18.79 -0.26
N LEU A 4 -12.19 19.28 -0.38
CA LEU A 4 -11.05 18.43 -0.74
C LEU A 4 -10.69 17.45 0.40
N PHE A 5 -10.83 17.90 1.64
CA PHE A 5 -10.56 17.09 2.82
C PHE A 5 -11.58 15.95 2.96
N GLU A 6 -12.87 16.21 2.75
CA GLU A 6 -13.89 15.15 2.74
C GLU A 6 -13.69 14.18 1.57
N GLU A 7 -13.40 14.67 0.35
CA GLU A 7 -13.05 13.80 -0.80
C GLU A 7 -11.86 12.87 -0.47
N TRP A 8 -10.82 13.43 0.16
CA TRP A 8 -9.67 12.66 0.60
C TRP A 8 -10.05 11.63 1.67
N LYS A 9 -10.77 12.04 2.71
CA LYS A 9 -11.21 11.20 3.82
C LYS A 9 -12.07 10.03 3.38
N GLU A 10 -13.07 10.25 2.53
CA GLU A 10 -13.94 9.19 2.01
C GLU A 10 -13.14 8.11 1.29
N ALA A 11 -12.19 8.54 0.46
CA ALA A 11 -11.27 7.62 -0.17
C ALA A 11 -10.30 6.97 0.82
N ASP A 12 -10.05 7.56 2.00
CA ASP A 12 -9.08 7.04 2.98
C ASP A 12 -9.65 5.92 3.84
N VAL A 13 -10.91 6.06 4.23
CA VAL A 13 -11.61 5.08 5.08
C VAL A 13 -12.18 3.91 4.27
N ARG A 14 -12.19 4.00 2.94
CA ARG A 14 -12.73 2.93 2.09
C ARG A 14 -11.83 1.69 2.13
N PRO A 15 -12.36 0.52 2.50
CA PRO A 15 -11.60 -0.72 2.41
C PRO A 15 -11.34 -1.07 0.94
N GLU A 16 -10.10 -1.39 0.62
CA GLU A 16 -9.71 -1.83 -0.72
C GLU A 16 -9.26 -3.29 -0.64
N THR A 17 -9.95 -4.15 -1.39
CA THR A 17 -9.60 -5.56 -1.52
C THR A 17 -8.94 -5.77 -2.88
N LEU A 18 -7.91 -6.62 -2.94
CA LEU A 18 -7.32 -7.01 -4.21
C LEU A 18 -8.11 -8.17 -4.81
N GLU A 19 -8.57 -7.98 -6.05
CA GLU A 19 -9.10 -9.08 -6.85
C GLU A 19 -7.96 -10.04 -7.20
N ILE A 20 -8.18 -11.34 -6.97
CA ILE A 20 -7.20 -12.37 -7.32
C ILE A 20 -7.09 -12.47 -8.84
N LEU A 21 -5.88 -12.27 -9.36
CA LEU A 21 -5.58 -12.29 -10.78
C LEU A 21 -5.19 -13.69 -11.23
N ASP A 22 -5.87 -14.18 -12.28
CA ASP A 22 -5.63 -15.50 -12.88
C ASP A 22 -5.59 -16.64 -11.85
N GLY A 23 -6.31 -16.51 -10.74
CA GLY A 23 -6.28 -17.49 -9.64
C GLY A 23 -4.94 -17.57 -8.89
N SER A 24 -4.05 -16.59 -9.01
CA SER A 24 -2.72 -16.59 -8.39
C SER A 24 -2.53 -15.45 -7.40
N ALA A 25 -2.15 -15.82 -6.17
CA ALA A 25 -1.73 -14.84 -5.17
C ALA A 25 -0.47 -14.09 -5.62
N MET A 26 0.52 -14.80 -6.16
CA MET A 26 1.80 -14.20 -6.55
C MET A 26 1.63 -13.19 -7.69
N LYS A 27 0.84 -13.50 -8.72
CA LYS A 27 0.53 -12.53 -9.79
C LYS A 27 -0.21 -11.31 -9.26
N THR A 28 -1.10 -11.51 -8.28
CA THR A 28 -1.84 -10.42 -7.64
C THR A 28 -0.90 -9.48 -6.90
N LEU A 29 0.04 -10.04 -6.11
CA LEU A 29 1.07 -9.29 -5.40
C LEU A 29 2.06 -8.61 -6.35
N GLU A 30 2.41 -9.25 -7.48
CA GLU A 30 3.29 -8.68 -8.51
C GLU A 30 2.68 -7.42 -9.13
N LYS A 31 1.42 -7.50 -9.56
CA LYS A 31 0.70 -6.33 -10.11
C LYS A 31 0.58 -5.23 -9.05
N PHE A 32 0.32 -5.61 -7.80
CA PHE A 32 0.25 -4.65 -6.70
C PHE A 32 1.59 -3.94 -6.47
N TYR A 33 2.70 -4.70 -6.45
CA TYR A 33 4.06 -4.16 -6.37
C TYR A 33 4.36 -3.21 -7.54
N GLY A 34 4.07 -3.62 -8.78
CA GLY A 34 4.32 -2.79 -9.97
C GLY A 34 3.61 -1.45 -9.91
N LYS A 35 2.32 -1.44 -9.53
CA LYS A 35 1.55 -0.20 -9.33
C LYS A 35 2.19 0.74 -8.31
N LEU A 36 2.79 0.19 -7.24
CA LEU A 36 3.44 0.99 -6.22
C LEU A 36 4.78 1.57 -6.68
N MET A 37 5.54 0.80 -7.45
CA MET A 37 6.80 1.26 -8.02
C MET A 37 6.60 2.28 -9.15
N GLU A 38 5.45 2.29 -9.83
CA GLU A 38 5.11 3.29 -10.83
C GLU A 38 4.54 4.59 -10.25
N ALA A 39 4.21 4.63 -8.95
CA ALA A 39 3.58 5.79 -8.34
C ALA A 39 4.57 6.97 -8.22
N GLU A 40 4.32 8.04 -8.99
CA GLU A 40 5.13 9.28 -8.96
C GLU A 40 5.00 10.05 -7.63
N ASP A 41 3.86 9.95 -6.96
CA ASP A 41 3.60 10.62 -5.68
C ASP A 41 3.47 9.59 -4.56
N PHE A 42 4.59 9.33 -3.88
CA PHE A 42 4.59 8.52 -2.68
C PHE A 42 4.41 9.41 -1.44
N SER A 43 3.17 9.66 -1.04
CA SER A 43 2.88 9.97 0.36
C SER A 43 2.40 8.69 1.04
N ALA A 44 2.86 8.44 2.27
CA ALA A 44 2.58 7.19 2.99
C ALA A 44 1.08 6.83 3.12
N GLY A 45 0.17 7.77 2.80
CA GLY A 45 -1.29 7.56 2.72
C GLY A 45 -1.86 7.22 1.33
N GLN A 46 -1.04 7.02 0.29
CA GLN A 46 -1.50 6.83 -1.11
C GLN A 46 -1.33 5.39 -1.66
N LEU A 47 -0.71 4.49 -0.91
CA LEU A 47 -0.16 3.21 -1.39
C LEU A 47 -1.15 2.08 -1.79
N VAL A 48 -2.47 2.29 -1.83
CA VAL A 48 -3.37 1.22 -2.32
C VAL A 48 -4.32 1.73 -3.39
N ARG A 49 -4.52 3.04 -3.46
CA ARG A 49 -5.80 3.60 -3.87
C ARG A 49 -5.83 3.86 -5.35
N THR A 50 -6.23 2.83 -6.08
CA THR A 50 -6.31 2.83 -7.52
C THR A 50 -7.46 3.73 -7.99
N GLY A 51 -7.14 4.80 -8.73
CA GLY A 51 -8.07 5.45 -9.67
C GLY A 51 -9.15 6.41 -9.12
N TRP A 52 -9.38 6.52 -7.80
CA TRP A 52 -10.51 7.30 -7.27
C TRP A 52 -10.18 8.73 -6.82
N ARG A 53 -8.92 9.15 -6.84
CA ARG A 53 -8.51 10.47 -6.35
C ARG A 53 -8.00 11.34 -7.47
N ARG A 54 -8.40 12.63 -7.43
CA ARG A 54 -7.84 13.66 -8.29
C ARG A 54 -6.31 13.69 -8.15
N LYS A 55 -5.61 13.93 -9.27
CA LYS A 55 -4.17 14.22 -9.24
C LYS A 55 -3.89 15.33 -8.22
N ASP A 56 -2.81 15.18 -7.44
CA ASP A 56 -2.37 16.11 -6.40
C ASP A 56 -3.26 16.26 -5.14
N LEU A 57 -4.39 15.53 -5.00
CA LEU A 57 -5.27 15.65 -3.83
C LEU A 57 -4.52 15.42 -2.51
N GLY A 58 -3.71 14.36 -2.42
CA GLY A 58 -2.92 14.07 -1.21
C GLY A 58 -1.93 15.18 -0.86
N ARG A 59 -1.28 15.77 -1.87
CA ARG A 59 -0.35 16.90 -1.69
C ARG A 59 -1.08 18.15 -1.19
N ALA A 60 -2.26 18.43 -1.77
CA ALA A 60 -3.11 19.54 -1.32
C ALA A 60 -3.50 19.38 0.16
N ILE A 61 -3.89 18.18 0.61
CA ILE A 61 -4.21 17.92 2.03
C ILE A 61 -2.98 18.08 2.92
N MET A 62 -1.84 17.49 2.55
CA MET A 62 -0.61 17.57 3.35
C MET A 62 -0.10 19.02 3.50
N SER A 63 -0.35 19.90 2.53
CA SER A 63 0.09 21.30 2.58
C SER A 63 -0.45 22.09 3.78
N ARG A 64 -1.54 21.63 4.42
CA ARG A 64 -2.16 22.27 5.58
C ARG A 64 -2.12 21.45 6.86
N ASN A 65 -1.39 20.32 6.87
CA ASN A 65 -1.28 19.46 8.06
C ASN A 65 -0.62 20.18 9.27
N GLY A 66 0.13 21.27 9.03
CA GLY A 66 0.69 22.11 10.09
C GLY A 66 -0.31 23.05 10.77
N GLU A 67 -1.51 23.23 10.23
CA GLU A 67 -2.57 24.04 10.84
C GLU A 67 -3.29 23.21 11.90
N GLU A 68 -3.48 23.73 13.12
CA GLU A 68 -4.03 22.98 14.26
C GLU A 68 -5.37 22.27 13.94
N LYS A 69 -6.32 22.98 13.31
CA LYS A 69 -7.62 22.42 12.89
C LYS A 69 -7.43 21.21 11.97
N TRP A 70 -6.58 21.33 10.96
CA TRP A 70 -6.42 20.33 9.91
C TRP A 70 -5.48 19.20 10.31
N GLY A 71 -4.48 19.46 11.15
CA GLY A 71 -3.60 18.43 11.69
C GLY A 71 -4.34 17.46 12.61
N ASN A 72 -5.27 17.97 13.45
CA ASN A 72 -6.13 17.11 14.26
C ASN A 72 -7.10 16.29 13.40
N ALA A 73 -7.76 16.93 12.43
CA ALA A 73 -8.66 16.23 11.52
C ALA A 73 -7.93 15.14 10.71
N TYR A 74 -6.73 15.45 10.19
CA TYR A 74 -5.90 14.50 9.45
C TYR A 74 -5.54 13.27 10.28
N ARG A 75 -5.08 13.47 11.53
CA ARG A 75 -4.76 12.36 12.44
C ARG A 75 -5.96 11.47 12.75
N GLU A 76 -7.14 12.06 12.93
CA GLU A 76 -8.35 11.28 13.17
C GLU A 76 -8.74 10.43 11.96
N VAL A 77 -8.59 10.96 10.74
CA VAL A 77 -8.81 10.17 9.52
C VAL A 77 -7.80 9.03 9.43
N LEU A 78 -6.52 9.25 9.71
CA LEU A 78 -5.52 8.18 9.72
C LEU A 78 -5.84 7.08 10.74
N ARG A 79 -6.37 7.44 11.91
CA ARG A 79 -6.81 6.47 12.92
C ARG A 79 -7.96 5.58 12.44
N GLN A 80 -8.77 6.09 11.52
CA GLN A 80 -9.90 5.39 10.90
C GLN A 80 -9.56 4.79 9.53
N SER A 81 -8.35 5.04 9.02
CA SER A 81 -7.94 4.63 7.68
C SER A 81 -7.87 3.11 7.58
N ASN A 82 -8.11 2.61 6.37
CA ASN A 82 -8.08 1.18 6.12
C ASN A 82 -6.70 0.58 6.39
N ASP A 83 -6.66 -0.49 7.19
CA ASP A 83 -5.45 -1.25 7.43
C ASP A 83 -5.14 -2.11 6.19
N VAL A 84 -4.20 -1.63 5.38
CA VAL A 84 -3.76 -2.29 4.14
C VAL A 84 -3.25 -3.70 4.39
N VAL A 85 -2.54 -3.92 5.50
CA VAL A 85 -1.99 -5.23 5.82
C VAL A 85 -3.13 -6.20 6.07
N ARG A 86 -4.04 -5.86 6.98
CA ARG A 86 -5.10 -6.79 7.41
C ARG A 86 -6.22 -6.96 6.39
N VAL A 87 -6.64 -5.88 5.74
CA VAL A 87 -7.83 -5.87 4.89
C VAL A 87 -7.50 -6.18 3.44
N THR A 88 -6.31 -5.80 2.97
CA THR A 88 -5.94 -5.90 1.55
C THR A 88 -4.99 -7.06 1.30
N LEU A 89 -3.89 -7.14 2.05
CA LEU A 89 -2.79 -8.06 1.74
C LEU A 89 -2.95 -9.44 2.41
N ALA A 90 -3.29 -9.49 3.70
CA ALA A 90 -3.43 -10.75 4.44
C ALA A 90 -4.43 -11.73 3.80
N PRO A 91 -5.56 -11.29 3.22
CA PRO A 91 -6.45 -12.20 2.48
C PRO A 91 -5.80 -12.82 1.23
N VAL A 92 -4.99 -12.05 0.49
CA VAL A 92 -4.25 -12.56 -0.68
C VAL A 92 -3.18 -13.55 -0.25
N ILE A 93 -2.46 -13.24 0.84
CA ILE A 93 -1.48 -14.17 1.43
C ILE A 93 -2.15 -15.48 1.82
N ARG A 94 -3.28 -15.42 2.54
CA ARG A 94 -4.04 -16.60 2.98
C ARG A 94 -4.53 -17.42 1.78
N PHE A 95 -5.02 -16.76 0.73
CA PHE A 95 -5.39 -17.44 -0.51
C PHE A 95 -4.18 -18.15 -1.14
N GLY A 96 -3.02 -17.51 -1.21
CA GLY A 96 -1.81 -18.13 -1.73
C GLY A 96 -1.34 -19.33 -0.91
N GLN A 97 -1.47 -19.29 0.41
CA GLN A 97 -1.17 -20.43 1.28
C GLN A 97 -2.10 -21.61 1.02
N GLN A 98 -3.41 -21.35 0.88
CA GLN A 98 -4.41 -22.38 0.59
C GLN A 98 -4.17 -23.09 -0.76
N ASN A 99 -3.52 -22.41 -1.71
CA ASN A 99 -3.19 -22.94 -3.02
C ASN A 99 -1.72 -23.39 -3.17
N GLY A 100 -0.93 -23.35 -2.09
CA GLY A 100 0.46 -23.75 -2.11
C GLY A 100 1.40 -22.81 -2.88
N GLU A 101 0.98 -21.58 -3.19
CA GLU A 101 1.83 -20.56 -3.81
C GLU A 101 2.71 -19.81 -2.80
N ILE A 102 2.24 -19.67 -1.57
CA ILE A 102 2.92 -18.94 -0.48
C ILE A 102 3.15 -19.91 0.67
N LYS A 103 4.30 -19.78 1.34
CA LYS A 103 4.68 -20.62 2.48
C LYS A 103 3.70 -20.49 3.66
N ASP A 104 3.59 -21.57 4.42
CA ASP A 104 2.85 -21.58 5.68
C ASP A 104 3.42 -20.59 6.70
N GLY A 105 2.54 -20.04 7.54
CA GLY A 105 2.86 -19.04 8.55
C GLY A 105 1.66 -18.14 8.82
N ASP A 106 1.84 -17.16 9.70
CA ASP A 106 0.81 -16.16 9.97
C ASP A 106 0.63 -15.25 8.74
N PRO A 107 -0.56 -15.22 8.10
CA PRO A 107 -0.82 -14.39 6.93
C PRO A 107 -0.63 -12.89 7.18
N GLU A 108 -0.94 -12.41 8.39
CA GLU A 108 -0.80 -10.98 8.74
C GLU A 108 0.68 -10.60 8.85
N LEU A 109 1.50 -11.44 9.49
CA LEU A 109 2.94 -11.17 9.61
C LEU A 109 3.64 -11.24 8.24
N LEU A 110 3.25 -12.17 7.38
CA LEU A 110 3.78 -12.24 6.01
C LEU A 110 3.33 -11.04 5.16
N ALA A 111 2.09 -10.58 5.33
CA ALA A 111 1.60 -9.37 4.69
C ALA A 111 2.33 -8.11 5.20
N GLU A 112 2.57 -8.01 6.50
CA GLU A 112 3.31 -6.90 7.12
C GLU A 112 4.77 -6.88 6.67
N PHE A 113 5.39 -8.05 6.57
CA PHE A 113 6.74 -8.21 6.03
C PHE A 113 6.81 -7.72 4.57
N PHE A 114 5.90 -8.20 3.72
CA PHE A 114 5.80 -7.79 2.32
C PHE A 114 5.60 -6.27 2.20
N TRP A 115 4.66 -5.71 2.96
CA TRP A 115 4.38 -4.29 3.00
C TRP A 115 5.56 -3.44 3.46
N SER A 116 6.29 -3.90 4.49
CA SER A 116 7.46 -3.21 5.03
C SER A 116 8.58 -3.10 4.01
N ILE A 117 8.81 -4.17 3.23
CA ILE A 117 9.78 -4.13 2.13
C ILE A 117 9.35 -3.09 1.09
N ILE A 118 8.14 -3.18 0.57
CA ILE A 118 7.69 -2.28 -0.50
C ILE A 118 7.68 -0.82 -0.04
N SER A 119 7.14 -0.55 1.14
CA SER A 119 7.11 0.81 1.69
C SER A 119 8.51 1.39 1.88
N GLY A 120 9.46 0.57 2.34
CA GLY A 120 10.87 0.92 2.43
C GLY A 120 11.50 1.22 1.06
N LEU A 121 11.24 0.38 0.06
CA LEU A 121 11.77 0.56 -1.30
C LEU A 121 11.30 1.85 -1.93
N VAL A 122 10.01 2.15 -1.85
CA VAL A 122 9.52 3.39 -2.44
C VAL A 122 10.00 4.62 -1.66
N ALA A 123 10.12 4.53 -0.33
CA ALA A 123 10.72 5.60 0.46
C ALA A 123 12.19 5.86 0.07
N ILE A 124 12.97 4.80 -0.20
CA ILE A 124 14.35 4.92 -0.68
C ILE A 124 14.39 5.58 -2.06
N ARG A 125 13.60 5.09 -3.02
CA ARG A 125 13.54 5.63 -4.38
C ARG A 125 13.22 7.13 -4.39
N LYS A 126 12.26 7.56 -3.56
CA LYS A 126 11.87 8.96 -3.44
C LYS A 126 12.99 9.86 -2.90
N ASN A 127 13.69 9.41 -1.85
CA ASN A 127 14.64 10.24 -1.12
C ASN A 127 16.08 10.13 -1.65
N TYR A 128 16.40 9.04 -2.33
CA TYR A 128 17.74 8.71 -2.82
C TYR A 128 17.66 8.09 -4.22
N PRO A 129 17.17 8.82 -5.24
CA PRO A 129 17.10 8.30 -6.60
C PRO A 129 18.48 7.83 -7.07
N ASP A 130 18.51 6.68 -7.74
CA ASP A 130 19.69 6.08 -8.37
C ASP A 130 20.83 5.66 -7.42
N ARG A 131 20.64 5.74 -6.09
CA ARG A 131 21.69 5.39 -5.12
C ARG A 131 21.77 3.91 -4.79
N TYR A 132 20.66 3.18 -4.93
CA TYR A 132 20.55 1.79 -4.52
C TYR A 132 19.95 0.95 -5.64
N ILE A 133 20.36 -0.32 -5.74
CA ILE A 133 19.74 -1.28 -6.66
C ILE A 133 18.34 -1.59 -6.15
N GLU A 134 17.33 -1.39 -7.01
CA GLU A 134 15.94 -1.72 -6.70
C GLU A 134 15.72 -3.23 -6.82
N PRO A 135 15.36 -3.93 -5.72
CA PRO A 135 15.00 -5.34 -5.79
C PRO A 135 13.81 -5.53 -6.71
N GLN A 136 13.87 -6.56 -7.53
CA GLN A 136 12.76 -6.95 -8.39
C GLN A 136 11.69 -7.67 -7.55
N PHE A 137 10.46 -7.74 -8.07
CA PHE A 137 9.41 -8.52 -7.40
C PHE A 137 9.83 -9.96 -7.15
N SER A 138 10.60 -10.58 -8.06
CA SER A 138 11.14 -11.94 -7.90
C SER A 138 11.98 -12.13 -6.63
N ASP A 139 12.74 -11.10 -6.23
CA ASP A 139 13.55 -11.16 -5.02
C ASP A 139 12.66 -11.23 -3.79
N ILE A 140 11.59 -10.45 -3.76
CA ILE A 140 10.60 -10.41 -2.67
C ILE A 140 9.77 -11.70 -2.67
N ALA A 141 9.33 -12.15 -3.85
CA ALA A 141 8.54 -13.36 -4.02
C ALA A 141 9.28 -14.59 -3.48
N SER A 142 10.59 -14.68 -3.70
CA SER A 142 11.43 -15.78 -3.17
C SER A 142 11.37 -15.89 -1.64
N LEU A 143 11.13 -14.78 -0.94
CA LEU A 143 11.01 -14.74 0.52
C LEU A 143 9.64 -15.22 1.00
N LEU A 144 8.64 -15.24 0.14
CA LEU A 144 7.28 -15.69 0.41
C LEU A 144 7.00 -17.11 -0.10
N SER A 145 7.73 -17.57 -1.12
CA SER A 145 7.53 -18.88 -1.73
C SER A 145 7.76 -20.04 -0.74
N PRO A 146 7.06 -21.18 -0.94
CA PRO A 146 7.38 -22.44 -0.26
C PRO A 146 8.84 -22.84 -0.51
N ARG A 147 9.45 -23.47 0.50
CA ARG A 147 10.78 -24.09 0.37
C ARG A 147 10.69 -25.48 -0.22
#